data_AF-A0A258ZEK2-F1
#
_entry.id   AF-A0A258ZEK2-F1
#
_cell.length_a   1.000
_cell.length_b   1.000
_cell.length_c   1.000
_cell.angle_alpha   90.00
_cell.angle_beta   90.00
_cell.angle_gamma   90.00
#
_symmetry.space_group_name_H-M   'P 1'
#
loop_
_entity.id
_entity.type
_entity.pdbx_description
1 polymer ?
#
loop_
_entity_poly.entity_id
_entity_poly.type
_entity_poly.pdbx_seq_one_letter_code
_entity_poly.pdbx_strand_id
1 'polypeptide(L)'
;MNTKRESTTLLEAERSKTAPPKLYKVILLNDDYSTMVFVVEVLQTFFAMGRERAMQVMLKVHNEGSAVCGVYPKDTAETKVAQVTAFAIENGHPLRCILEEN
;
A
#
# COMPACT_ATOMS: atom_id res chain seq x y z
N MET A 1 -58.92 26.90 24.25
CA MET A 1 -58.64 25.51 23.83
C MET A 1 -57.42 25.52 22.92
N ASN A 2 -56.31 24.97 23.42
CA ASN A 2 -55.05 24.82 22.68
C ASN A 2 -55.19 23.69 21.65
N THR A 3 -54.75 23.92 20.41
CA THR A 3 -54.25 22.84 19.56
C THR A 3 -52.88 23.23 19.04
N LYS A 4 -51.89 22.52 19.58
CA LYS A 4 -50.45 22.64 19.36
C LYS A 4 -50.09 22.43 17.89
N ARG A 5 -49.14 23.23 17.42
CA ARG A 5 -48.45 23.12 16.12
C ARG A 5 -47.86 21.72 15.93
N GLU A 6 -48.07 21.15 14.75
CA GLU A 6 -47.36 19.98 14.26
C GLU A 6 -45.88 20.33 14.09
N SER A 7 -45.02 19.68 14.87
CA SER A 7 -43.58 19.76 14.70
C SER A 7 -43.15 18.70 13.69
N THR A 8 -43.01 19.11 12.44
CA THR A 8 -42.31 18.33 11.40
C THR A 8 -40.85 18.20 11.81
N THR A 9 -40.46 17.01 12.27
CA THR A 9 -39.07 16.67 12.54
C THR A 9 -38.33 16.51 11.21
N LEU A 10 -37.65 17.57 10.77
CA LEU A 10 -36.60 17.50 9.77
C LEU A 10 -35.40 16.79 10.41
N LEU A 11 -35.26 15.50 10.14
CA LEU A 11 -34.03 14.76 10.43
C LEU A 11 -32.98 15.22 9.42
N GLU A 12 -32.26 16.27 9.77
CA GLU A 12 -31.07 16.69 9.05
C GLU A 12 -30.04 15.55 9.19
N ALA A 13 -29.79 14.82 8.10
CA ALA A 13 -28.76 13.79 8.09
C ALA A 13 -27.41 14.47 8.36
N GLU A 14 -26.91 14.35 9.60
CA GLU A 14 -25.55 14.72 9.95
C GLU A 14 -24.61 13.92 9.05
N ARG A 15 -24.12 14.55 7.98
CA ARG A 15 -23.02 14.01 7.18
C ARG A 15 -21.79 14.07 8.07
N SER A 16 -21.56 13.01 8.84
CA SER A 16 -20.29 12.81 9.53
C SER A 16 -19.18 12.88 8.48
N LYS A 17 -18.41 13.98 8.49
CA LYS A 17 -17.24 14.12 7.62
C LYS A 17 -16.19 13.13 8.13
N THR A 18 -16.18 11.93 7.56
CA THR A 18 -15.10 10.96 7.79
C THR A 18 -13.78 11.57 7.34
N ALA A 19 -12.78 11.58 8.21
CA ALA A 19 -11.43 12.03 7.86
C ALA A 19 -10.88 11.18 6.70
N PRO A 20 -10.08 11.76 5.79
CA PRO A 20 -9.46 11.00 4.72
C PRO A 20 -8.58 9.88 5.31
N PRO A 21 -8.51 8.70 4.66
CA PRO A 21 -7.72 7.59 5.16
C PRO A 21 -6.23 7.94 5.19
N LYS A 22 -5.54 7.50 6.24
CA LYS A 22 -4.09 7.58 6.32
C LYS A 22 -3.46 6.78 5.19
N LEU A 23 -2.44 7.36 4.56
CA LEU A 23 -1.67 6.73 3.49
C LEU A 23 -0.39 6.12 4.07
N TYR A 24 0.01 5.00 3.48
CA TYR A 24 1.18 4.23 3.87
C TYR A 24 2.02 3.96 2.63
N LYS A 25 3.34 4.11 2.78
CA LYS A 25 4.33 3.68 1.79
C LYS A 25 4.55 2.18 1.95
N VAL A 26 4.58 1.48 0.83
CA VAL A 26 5.06 0.11 0.74
C VAL A 26 6.49 0.15 0.21
N ILE A 27 7.43 -0.41 0.97
CA ILE A 27 8.87 -0.26 0.73
C ILE A 27 9.50 -1.64 0.58
N LEU A 28 10.31 -1.84 -0.46
CA LEU A 28 11.21 -2.98 -0.58
C LEU A 28 12.57 -2.62 0.00
N LEU A 29 13.16 -3.57 0.74
CA LEU A 29 14.48 -3.45 1.35
C LEU A 29 15.48 -4.32 0.60
N ASN A 30 16.70 -3.83 0.46
CA ASN A 30 17.79 -4.59 -0.15
C ASN A 30 18.24 -5.74 0.74
N ASP A 31 18.74 -6.79 0.09
CA ASP A 31 19.40 -7.94 0.69
C ASP A 31 20.40 -8.54 -0.32
N ASP A 32 21.29 -9.41 0.15
CA ASP A 32 22.39 -9.95 -0.66
C ASP A 32 22.05 -11.25 -1.43
N TYR A 33 20.81 -11.74 -1.36
CA TYR A 33 20.43 -13.06 -1.88
C TYR A 33 19.30 -13.01 -2.92
N SER A 34 18.40 -12.04 -2.83
CA SER A 34 17.31 -11.86 -3.79
C SER A 34 17.85 -11.37 -5.13
N THR A 35 17.54 -12.11 -6.20
CA THR A 35 18.07 -11.75 -7.53
C THR A 35 17.40 -10.50 -8.09
N MET A 36 18.12 -9.72 -8.92
CA MET A 36 17.55 -8.55 -9.59
C MET A 36 16.32 -8.89 -10.44
N VAL A 37 16.32 -10.05 -11.09
CA VAL A 37 15.19 -10.53 -11.90
C VAL A 37 13.97 -10.77 -11.03
N PHE A 38 14.16 -11.41 -9.87
CA PHE A 38 13.08 -11.65 -8.91
C PHE A 38 12.48 -10.34 -8.38
N VAL A 39 13.31 -9.36 -8.02
CA VAL A 39 12.82 -8.04 -7.56
C VAL A 39 12.01 -7.33 -8.66
N VAL A 40 12.46 -7.40 -9.92
CA VAL A 40 11.69 -6.86 -11.05
C VAL A 40 10.35 -7.56 -11.20
N GLU A 41 10.30 -8.89 -11.12
CA GLU A 41 9.05 -9.67 -11.18
C GLU A 41 8.08 -9.25 -10.07
N VAL A 42 8.55 -9.10 -8.83
CA VAL A 42 7.75 -8.61 -7.70
C VAL A 42 7.14 -7.24 -8.01
N LEU A 43 7.93 -6.32 -8.55
CA LEU A 43 7.48 -4.97 -8.90
C LEU A 43 6.44 -4.97 -10.04
N GLN A 44 6.59 -5.86 -11.03
CA GLN A 44 5.63 -5.99 -12.13
C GLN A 44 4.31 -6.64 -11.65
N THR A 45 4.40 -7.73 -10.89
CA THR A 45 3.24 -8.52 -10.46
C THR A 45 2.40 -7.81 -9.41
N PHE A 46 3.02 -7.25 -8.36
CA PHE A 46 2.27 -6.72 -7.21
C PHE A 46 2.07 -5.21 -7.24
N PHE A 47 2.89 -4.47 -8.00
CA PHE A 47 2.80 -3.01 -8.09
C PHE A 47 2.40 -2.51 -9.47
N ALA A 48 2.08 -3.42 -10.40
CA ALA A 48 1.67 -3.11 -11.77
C ALA A 48 2.64 -2.17 -12.49
N MET A 49 3.94 -2.27 -12.17
CA MET A 49 4.95 -1.46 -12.84
C MET A 49 5.25 -2.02 -14.23
N GLY A 50 5.39 -1.13 -15.21
CA GLY A 50 6.04 -1.48 -16.47
C GLY A 50 7.50 -1.86 -16.25
N ARG A 51 8.06 -2.67 -17.15
CA ARG A 51 9.42 -3.23 -17.03
C ARG A 51 10.50 -2.17 -16.75
N GLU A 52 10.49 -1.06 -17.48
CA GLU A 52 11.48 0.00 -17.33
C GLU A 52 11.45 0.64 -15.93
N ARG A 53 10.24 0.97 -15.46
CA ARG A 53 10.04 1.51 -14.11
C ARG A 53 10.43 0.49 -13.03
N ALA A 54 10.08 -0.77 -13.22
CA ALA A 54 10.46 -1.84 -12.30
C ALA A 54 11.99 -1.99 -12.22
N MET A 55 12.70 -1.92 -13.35
CA MET A 55 14.17 -1.93 -13.36
C MET A 55 14.76 -0.72 -12.62
N GLN A 56 14.22 0.48 -12.82
CA GLN A 56 14.69 1.68 -12.10
C GLN A 56 14.49 1.56 -10.59
N VAL A 57 13.32 1.10 -10.15
CA VAL A 57 13.03 0.91 -8.72
C VAL A 57 13.89 -0.20 -8.13
N MET A 58 14.08 -1.31 -8.86
CA MET A 58 14.99 -2.39 -8.44
C MET A 58 16.42 -1.88 -8.24
N LEU A 59 16.96 -1.12 -9.20
CA LEU A 59 18.29 -0.52 -9.08
C LEU A 59 18.39 0.43 -7.88
N LYS A 60 17.31 1.16 -7.59
CA LYS A 60 17.22 2.02 -6.41
C LYS A 60 17.29 1.21 -5.12
N VAL A 61 16.52 0.12 -5.01
CA VAL A 61 16.60 -0.80 -3.86
C VAL A 61 18.05 -1.27 -3.70
N HIS A 62 18.67 -1.77 -4.77
CA HIS A 62 20.02 -2.32 -4.73
C HIS A 62 21.08 -1.29 -4.29
N ASN A 63 21.05 -0.09 -4.87
CA ASN A 63 22.09 0.92 -4.65
C ASN A 63 21.87 1.74 -3.38
N GLU A 64 20.61 1.99 -2.99
CA GLU A 64 20.26 2.88 -1.88
C GLU A 64 19.76 2.13 -0.63
N GLY A 65 19.69 0.80 -0.70
CA GLY A 65 19.25 -0.07 0.40
C GLY A 65 17.74 -0.23 0.53
N SER A 66 16.94 0.65 -0.07
CA SER A 66 15.47 0.52 -0.11
C SER A 66 14.84 1.42 -1.17
N ALA A 67 13.59 1.13 -1.55
CA ALA A 67 12.80 2.02 -2.39
C ALA A 67 11.30 1.91 -2.12
N VAL A 68 10.58 3.03 -2.25
CA VAL A 68 9.12 3.06 -2.21
C VAL A 68 8.57 2.48 -3.51
N CYS A 69 7.78 1.41 -3.39
CA CYS A 69 7.13 0.75 -4.52
C CYS A 69 5.74 1.33 -4.80
N GLY A 70 5.06 1.86 -3.79
CA GLY A 70 3.80 2.57 -3.93
C GLY A 70 3.28 3.15 -2.63
N VAL A 71 2.24 3.98 -2.73
CA VAL A 71 1.57 4.61 -1.59
C VAL A 71 0.09 4.25 -1.66
N TYR A 72 -0.46 3.70 -0.58
CA TYR A 72 -1.81 3.14 -0.54
C TYR A 72 -2.50 3.43 0.80
N PRO A 73 -3.84 3.34 0.88
CA PRO A 73 -4.53 3.20 2.16
C PRO A 73 -4.02 1.97 2.92
N LYS A 74 -4.12 2.01 4.25
CA LYS A 74 -3.60 0.99 5.16
C LYS A 74 -3.90 -0.45 4.72
N ASP A 75 -5.17 -0.78 4.51
CA ASP A 75 -5.61 -2.16 4.22
C ASP A 75 -5.00 -2.70 2.91
N THR A 76 -4.94 -1.84 1.88
CA THR A 76 -4.31 -2.18 0.59
C THR A 76 -2.80 -2.34 0.75
N ALA A 77 -2.16 -1.49 1.57
CA ALA A 77 -0.74 -1.56 1.82
C ALA A 77 -0.37 -2.87 2.57
N GLU A 78 -1.11 -3.20 3.63
CA GLU A 78 -0.95 -4.45 4.40
C GLU A 78 -1.11 -5.69 3.51
N THR A 79 -2.14 -5.68 2.66
CA THR A 79 -2.38 -6.78 1.70
C THR A 79 -1.20 -6.94 0.74
N LYS A 80 -0.67 -5.84 0.18
CA LYS A 80 0.48 -5.91 -0.73
C LYS A 80 1.73 -6.44 -0.05
N VAL A 81 2.03 -5.98 1.17
CA VAL A 81 3.18 -6.50 1.94
C VAL A 81 3.03 -8.00 2.17
N ALA A 82 1.86 -8.46 2.63
CA ALA A 82 1.62 -9.88 2.87
C ALA A 82 1.79 -10.73 1.60
N GLN A 83 1.27 -10.26 0.45
CA GLN A 83 1.42 -10.94 -0.83
C GLN A 83 2.87 -11.05 -1.29
N VAL A 84 3.63 -9.94 -1.21
CA VAL A 84 5.05 -9.92 -1.59
C VAL A 84 5.88 -10.82 -0.69
N THR A 85 5.65 -10.76 0.63
CA THR A 85 6.36 -11.61 1.60
C THR A 85 6.07 -13.09 1.38
N ALA A 86 4.80 -13.47 1.16
CA ALA A 86 4.46 -14.86 0.86
C ALA A 86 5.14 -15.34 -0.43
N PHE A 87 5.08 -14.54 -1.49
CA PHE A 87 5.72 -14.86 -2.77
C PHE A 87 7.25 -15.00 -2.66
N ALA A 88 7.91 -14.14 -1.86
CA ALA A 88 9.34 -14.25 -1.59
C ALA A 88 9.71 -15.55 -0.87
N ILE A 89 8.94 -15.92 0.16
CA ILE A 89 9.14 -17.17 0.91
C ILE A 89 8.94 -18.39 -0.01
N GLU A 90 7.87 -18.41 -0.80
CA GLU A 90 7.57 -19.51 -1.74
C GLU A 90 8.66 -19.72 -2.79
N ASN A 91 9.34 -18.64 -3.19
CA ASN A 91 10.43 -18.67 -4.16
C ASN A 91 11.83 -18.75 -3.51
N GLY A 92 11.92 -18.89 -2.18
CA GLY A 92 13.19 -19.06 -1.48
C GLY A 92 14.07 -17.81 -1.41
N HIS A 93 13.45 -16.62 -1.52
CA HIS A 93 14.15 -15.34 -1.43
C HIS A 93 13.88 -14.66 -0.07
N PRO A 94 14.91 -14.10 0.60
CA PRO A 94 14.74 -13.39 1.86
C PRO A 94 14.25 -11.94 1.69
N LEU A 95 13.71 -11.59 0.51
CA LEU A 95 13.26 -10.24 0.16
C LEU A 95 12.26 -9.70 1.19
N ARG A 96 12.56 -8.54 1.76
CA ARG A 96 11.71 -7.90 2.77
C ARG A 96 10.89 -6.76 2.18
N CYS A 97 9.61 -6.74 2.54
CA CYS A 97 8.67 -5.68 2.21
C CYS A 97 8.05 -5.14 3.51
N ILE A 98 7.98 -3.81 3.68
CA ILE A 98 7.50 -3.17 4.91
C ILE A 98 6.53 -2.01 4.62
N LEU A 99 5.82 -1.58 5.68
CA LEU A 99 4.97 -0.39 5.70
C LEU A 99 5.63 0.75 6.49
N GLU A 100 5.48 1.96 5.98
CA GLU A 100 5.81 3.20 6.68
C GLU A 100 4.63 4.19 6.57
N GLU A 101 4.23 4.85 7.65
CA GLU A 101 3.22 5.91 7.60
C GLU A 101 3.76 7.10 6.78
N ASN A 102 2.98 7.58 5.81
CA ASN A 102 3.45 8.57 4.83
C ASN A 102 3.43 10.00 5.36
#